data_AF-A0A133ZAQ8-F1
#
_entry.id   AF-A0A133ZAQ8-F1
#
_cell.length_a   1.000
_cell.length_b   1.000
_cell.length_c   1.000
_cell.angle_alpha   90.00
_cell.angle_beta   90.00
_cell.angle_gamma   90.00
#
_symmetry.space_group_name_H-M   'P 1'
#
loop_
_entity.id
_entity.type
_entity.pdbx_description
1 polymer ?
#
loop_
_entity_poly.entity_id
_entity_poly.type
_entity_poly.pdbx_seq_one_letter_code
_entity_poly.pdbx_strand_id
1 'polypeptide(L)'
;MGDFIQDAVDAARAASKNPPRLNKPVARLRLTEPKPASTLDERAARRAVKHLGRETGADGYAKRRGIGVPQLGDVLRRTVRDQGWEDELGHGWIFGHWDHVVGELNAAHCRPEKIEEKVLTVSCDASTWATNLRMMQRQILQKIASEIGPDIIAELRITGPKQHRNYQGPRWVKRQGSDDTYG
;
A
#
# COMPACT_ATOMS: atom_id res chain seq x y z
N MET A 1 -53.51 17.75 12.42
CA MET A 1 -53.33 18.99 11.63
C MET A 1 -52.28 18.65 10.59
N GLY A 2 -52.70 18.35 9.35
CA GLY A 2 -51.84 17.78 8.32
C GLY A 2 -50.74 18.75 7.90
N ASP A 3 -49.56 18.21 7.57
CA ASP A 3 -48.38 18.99 7.19
C ASP A 3 -48.62 19.64 5.82
N PHE A 4 -48.97 20.93 5.82
CA PHE A 4 -49.29 21.72 4.62
C PHE A 4 -48.19 21.66 3.55
N ILE A 5 -46.93 21.52 3.97
CA ILE A 5 -45.78 21.40 3.09
C ILE A 5 -45.82 20.09 2.30
N GLN A 6 -46.25 19.00 2.93
CA GLN A 6 -46.31 17.68 2.30
C GLN A 6 -47.39 17.65 1.20
N ASP A 7 -48.57 18.19 1.50
CA ASP A 7 -49.68 18.30 0.55
C ASP A 7 -49.32 19.15 -0.68
N ALA A 8 -48.62 20.28 -0.46
CA ALA A 8 -48.16 21.13 -1.56
C ALA A 8 -47.14 20.42 -2.48
N VAL A 9 -46.23 19.63 -1.90
CA VAL A 9 -45.23 18.87 -2.66
C VAL A 9 -45.87 17.73 -3.45
N ASP A 10 -46.86 17.04 -2.88
CA ASP A 10 -47.55 15.95 -3.57
C ASP A 10 -48.49 16.45 -4.67
N ALA A 11 -49.15 17.62 -4.47
CA ALA A 11 -49.89 18.30 -5.54
C ALA A 11 -48.98 18.71 -6.71
N ALA A 12 -47.78 19.22 -6.42
CA ALA A 12 -46.80 19.57 -7.45
C ALA A 12 -46.26 18.33 -8.20
N ARG A 13 -46.10 17.19 -7.52
CA ARG A 13 -45.74 15.91 -8.18
C ARG A 13 -46.83 15.43 -9.13
N ALA A 14 -48.09 15.48 -8.70
CA ALA A 14 -49.23 15.05 -9.50
C ALA A 14 -49.40 15.87 -10.79
N ALA A 15 -49.06 17.16 -10.75
CA ALA A 15 -49.07 18.04 -11.92
C ALA A 15 -47.87 17.82 -12.87
N SER A 16 -46.84 17.10 -12.45
CA SER A 16 -45.63 16.88 -13.27
C SER A 16 -45.83 15.76 -14.29
N LYS A 17 -45.30 15.95 -15.50
CA LYS A 17 -45.48 15.02 -16.63
C LYS A 17 -44.75 13.67 -16.44
N ASN A 18 -43.78 13.59 -15.52
CA ASN A 18 -43.02 12.37 -15.24
C ASN A 18 -42.51 12.36 -13.77
N PRO A 19 -43.39 12.10 -12.79
CA PRO A 19 -43.01 12.11 -11.39
C PRO A 19 -42.08 10.92 -11.08
N PRO A 20 -40.96 11.14 -10.37
CA PRO A 20 -40.05 10.06 -9.99
C PRO A 20 -40.75 9.07 -9.05
N ARG A 21 -40.69 7.77 -9.35
CA ARG A 21 -41.26 6.71 -8.48
C ARG A 21 -40.35 6.48 -7.27
N LEU A 22 -40.68 7.10 -6.15
CA LEU A 22 -39.93 7.04 -4.90
C LEU A 22 -40.28 5.77 -4.09
N ASN A 23 -40.03 4.58 -4.65
CA ASN A 23 -40.23 3.31 -3.94
C ASN A 23 -39.09 2.97 -2.95
N LYS A 24 -38.08 3.85 -2.84
CA LYS A 24 -36.94 3.69 -1.93
C LYS A 24 -36.79 4.98 -1.11
N PRO A 25 -36.45 4.89 0.19
CA PRO A 25 -36.15 6.07 0.98
C PRO A 25 -34.98 6.83 0.34
N VAL A 26 -35.18 8.13 0.07
CA VAL A 26 -34.16 8.98 -0.53
C VAL A 26 -33.02 9.17 0.46
N ALA A 27 -31.80 8.94 0.01
CA ALA A 27 -30.62 9.18 0.82
C ALA A 27 -30.62 10.64 1.31
N ARG A 28 -30.53 10.87 2.62
CA ARG A 28 -30.40 12.22 3.19
C ARG A 28 -29.12 12.83 2.65
N LEU A 29 -29.27 13.90 1.84
CA LEU A 29 -28.15 14.63 1.28
C LEU A 29 -27.32 15.19 2.43
N ARG A 30 -26.12 14.64 2.66
CA ARG A 30 -25.14 15.28 3.55
C ARG A 30 -24.71 16.56 2.85
N LEU A 31 -25.10 17.71 3.43
CA LEU A 31 -24.58 19.02 3.05
C LEU A 31 -23.07 19.00 3.29
N THR A 32 -22.33 18.59 2.28
CA THR A 32 -20.89 18.80 2.20
C THR A 32 -20.67 20.28 1.92
N GLU A 33 -19.61 20.82 2.50
CA GLU A 33 -19.24 22.23 2.39
C GLU A 33 -19.34 22.72 0.93
N PRO A 34 -19.80 23.96 0.71
CA PRO A 34 -20.02 24.48 -0.62
C PRO A 34 -18.70 24.43 -1.41
N LYS A 35 -18.68 23.62 -2.46
CA LYS A 35 -17.58 23.59 -3.43
C LYS A 35 -17.29 25.04 -3.86
N PRO A 36 -16.04 25.52 -3.77
CA PRO A 36 -15.74 26.91 -4.07
C PRO A 36 -16.22 27.24 -5.48
N ALA A 37 -16.83 28.41 -5.62
CA ALA A 37 -17.37 28.87 -6.89
C ALA A 37 -16.22 28.96 -7.91
N SER A 38 -16.21 28.04 -8.87
CA SER A 38 -15.29 28.10 -10.01
C SER A 38 -15.49 29.42 -10.74
N THR A 39 -14.42 30.17 -10.98
CA THR A 39 -14.48 31.46 -11.68
C THR A 39 -15.03 31.26 -13.11
N LEU A 40 -15.57 32.33 -13.69
CA LEU A 40 -16.06 32.29 -15.08
C LEU A 40 -14.94 31.88 -16.04
N ASP A 41 -13.70 32.28 -15.75
CA ASP A 41 -12.51 31.88 -16.50
C ASP A 41 -12.20 30.38 -16.38
N GLU A 42 -12.31 29.78 -15.20
CA GLU A 42 -12.16 28.32 -15.06
C GLU A 42 -13.25 27.56 -15.82
N ARG A 43 -14.49 28.08 -15.85
CA ARG A 43 -15.58 27.48 -16.63
C ARG A 43 -15.36 27.64 -18.13
N ALA A 44 -14.86 28.79 -18.56
CA ALA A 44 -14.52 29.06 -19.95
C ALA A 44 -13.33 28.21 -20.41
N ALA A 45 -12.28 28.09 -19.59
CA ALA A 45 -11.11 27.25 -19.86
C ALA A 45 -11.50 25.77 -19.95
N ARG A 46 -12.35 25.26 -19.05
CA ARG A 46 -12.87 23.89 -19.12
C ARG A 46 -13.72 23.64 -20.37
N ARG A 47 -14.45 24.65 -20.86
CA ARG A 47 -15.18 24.58 -22.13
C ARG A 47 -14.23 24.60 -23.33
N ALA A 48 -13.20 25.46 -23.31
CA ALA A 48 -12.21 25.55 -24.38
C ALA A 48 -11.45 24.22 -24.58
N VAL A 49 -11.06 23.55 -23.49
CA VAL A 49 -10.40 22.23 -23.54
C VAL A 49 -11.33 21.15 -24.12
N LYS A 50 -12.65 21.27 -23.94
CA LYS A 50 -13.64 20.31 -24.44
C LYS A 50 -13.83 20.35 -25.95
N HIS A 51 -13.33 21.39 -26.62
CA HIS A 51 -13.48 21.62 -28.06
C HIS A 51 -12.19 21.42 -28.86
N LEU A 52 -11.08 20.99 -28.25
CA LEU A 52 -9.99 20.44 -29.06
C LEU A 52 -10.51 19.18 -29.76
N GLY A 53 -10.64 19.27 -31.08
CA GLY A 53 -11.20 18.22 -31.93
C GLY A 53 -10.52 16.87 -31.69
N ARG A 54 -11.29 15.80 -31.90
CA ARG A 54 -10.80 14.42 -31.79
C ARG A 54 -9.63 14.23 -32.74
N GLU A 55 -8.52 13.67 -32.27
CA GLU A 55 -7.35 13.40 -33.10
C GLU A 55 -7.76 12.66 -34.38
N THR A 56 -7.57 13.36 -35.50
CA THR A 56 -7.97 12.89 -36.83
C THR A 56 -6.70 12.43 -37.56
N GLY A 57 -6.77 11.34 -38.31
CA GLY A 57 -5.63 10.86 -39.08
C GLY A 57 -5.23 11.84 -40.19
N ALA A 58 -4.08 11.60 -40.83
CA ALA A 58 -3.62 12.40 -41.98
C ALA A 58 -4.67 12.49 -43.11
N ASP A 59 -5.55 11.50 -43.18
CA ASP A 59 -6.62 11.37 -44.18
C ASP A 59 -7.92 12.11 -43.79
N GLY A 60 -7.97 12.86 -42.67
CA GLY A 60 -9.19 13.57 -42.24
C GLY A 60 -10.29 12.68 -41.64
N TYR A 61 -10.08 11.36 -41.59
CA TYR A 61 -10.96 10.42 -40.91
C TYR A 61 -10.59 10.21 -39.45
N ALA A 62 -11.60 9.89 -38.63
CA ALA A 62 -11.39 9.48 -37.25
C ALA A 62 -10.45 8.27 -37.21
N LYS A 63 -9.40 8.35 -36.38
CA LYS A 63 -8.41 7.29 -36.23
C LYS A 63 -9.13 5.99 -35.84
N ARG A 64 -8.97 4.92 -36.64
CA ARG A 64 -9.53 3.61 -36.30
C ARG A 64 -8.93 3.15 -34.97
N ARG A 65 -9.76 2.65 -34.05
CA ARG A 65 -9.23 1.98 -32.86
C ARG A 65 -8.43 0.78 -33.33
N GLY A 66 -7.13 0.76 -33.03
CA GLY A 66 -6.30 -0.40 -33.25
C GLY A 66 -6.84 -1.59 -32.46
N ILE A 67 -6.55 -2.80 -32.95
CA ILE A 67 -6.74 -4.02 -32.16
C ILE A 67 -5.78 -3.90 -30.97
N GLY A 68 -6.32 -3.58 -29.80
CA GLY A 68 -5.54 -3.45 -28.58
C GLY A 68 -5.12 -4.82 -28.11
N VAL A 69 -4.03 -5.35 -28.65
CA VAL A 69 -3.38 -6.54 -28.08
C VAL A 69 -2.80 -6.09 -26.72
N PRO A 70 -3.18 -6.74 -25.61
CA PRO A 70 -2.64 -6.37 -24.31
C PRO A 70 -1.13 -6.57 -24.29
N GLN A 71 -0.41 -5.71 -23.58
CA GLN A 71 1.02 -5.92 -23.42
C GLN A 71 1.26 -7.20 -22.63
N LEU A 72 2.35 -7.90 -22.94
CA LEU A 72 2.73 -9.13 -22.24
C LEU A 72 2.76 -8.91 -20.71
N GLY A 73 3.26 -7.76 -20.27
CA GLY A 73 3.29 -7.40 -18.86
C GLY A 73 1.90 -7.31 -18.21
N ASP A 74 0.89 -6.82 -18.93
CA ASP A 74 -0.48 -6.70 -18.41
C ASP A 74 -1.12 -8.08 -18.25
N VAL A 75 -0.91 -8.96 -19.24
CA VAL A 75 -1.39 -10.34 -19.18
C VAL A 75 -0.73 -11.09 -18.04
N LEU A 76 0.60 -10.99 -17.91
CA LEU A 76 1.35 -11.64 -16.83
C LEU A 76 0.90 -11.15 -15.46
N ARG A 77 0.81 -9.84 -15.23
CA ARG A 77 0.33 -9.29 -13.94
C ARG A 77 -1.07 -9.79 -13.61
N ARG A 78 -1.95 -9.88 -14.61
CA ARG A 78 -3.29 -10.43 -14.42
C ARG A 78 -3.23 -11.90 -14.04
N THR A 79 -2.42 -12.72 -14.71
CA THR A 79 -2.26 -14.14 -14.36
C THR A 79 -1.68 -14.34 -12.97
N VAL A 80 -0.68 -13.55 -12.57
CA VAL A 80 -0.12 -13.60 -11.20
C VAL A 80 -1.19 -13.32 -10.15
N ARG A 81 -2.04 -12.32 -10.39
CA ARG A 81 -3.17 -11.98 -9.52
C ARG A 81 -4.21 -13.07 -9.46
N ASP A 82 -4.62 -13.57 -10.62
CA ASP A 82 -5.65 -14.60 -10.73
C ASP A 82 -5.21 -15.92 -10.04
N GLN A 83 -3.90 -16.18 -9.99
CA GLN A 83 -3.30 -17.35 -9.31
C GLN A 83 -2.88 -17.09 -7.85
N GLY A 84 -2.91 -15.84 -7.38
CA GLY A 84 -2.47 -15.48 -6.03
C GLY A 84 -0.96 -15.61 -5.79
N TRP A 85 -0.14 -15.55 -6.84
CA TRP A 85 1.33 -15.68 -6.74
C TRP A 85 2.05 -14.40 -6.32
N GLU A 86 1.31 -13.35 -5.96
CA GLU A 86 1.91 -12.06 -5.57
C GLU A 86 2.83 -12.23 -4.35
N ASP A 87 2.42 -13.03 -3.36
CA ASP A 87 3.21 -13.30 -2.16
C ASP A 87 4.46 -14.13 -2.48
N GLU A 88 4.32 -15.19 -3.27
CA GLU A 88 5.43 -16.07 -3.65
C GLU A 88 6.50 -15.35 -4.49
N LEU A 89 6.07 -14.50 -5.43
CA LEU A 89 6.98 -13.66 -6.21
C LEU A 89 7.65 -12.60 -5.34
N GLY A 90 6.91 -12.01 -4.40
CA GLY A 90 7.46 -11.07 -3.42
C GLY A 90 8.56 -11.73 -2.59
N HIS A 91 8.30 -12.92 -2.07
CA HIS A 91 9.29 -13.72 -1.35
C HIS A 91 10.53 -13.94 -2.20
N GLY A 92 10.37 -14.50 -3.41
CA GLY A 92 11.48 -14.77 -4.32
C GLY A 92 12.33 -13.53 -4.63
N TRP A 93 11.68 -12.38 -4.81
CA TRP A 93 12.38 -11.11 -5.03
C TRP A 93 13.24 -10.71 -3.83
N ILE A 94 12.73 -10.85 -2.60
CA ILE A 94 13.47 -10.51 -1.36
C ILE A 94 14.72 -11.37 -1.22
N PHE A 95 14.60 -12.68 -1.44
CA PHE A 95 15.75 -13.59 -1.40
C PHE A 95 16.78 -13.24 -2.47
N GLY A 96 16.35 -12.83 -3.67
CA GLY A 96 17.24 -12.47 -4.78
C GLY A 96 17.87 -11.08 -4.66
N HIS A 97 17.24 -10.14 -3.97
CA HIS A 97 17.66 -8.74 -3.88
C HIS A 97 17.95 -8.30 -2.44
N TRP A 98 18.32 -9.23 -1.57
CA TRP A 98 18.60 -8.94 -0.17
C TRP A 98 19.69 -7.86 -0.01
N ASP A 99 20.77 -7.96 -0.80
CA ASP A 99 21.86 -6.99 -0.84
C ASP A 99 21.36 -5.57 -1.18
N HIS A 100 20.38 -5.47 -2.08
CA HIS A 100 19.76 -4.19 -2.42
C HIS A 100 18.98 -3.63 -1.23
N VAL A 101 18.28 -4.46 -0.46
CA VAL A 101 17.47 -4.02 0.68
C VAL A 101 18.35 -3.54 1.83
N VAL A 102 19.32 -4.34 2.27
CA VAL A 102 20.10 -4.08 3.51
C VAL A 102 21.47 -3.45 3.27
N GLY A 103 21.96 -3.50 2.03
CA GLY A 103 23.32 -3.15 1.66
C GLY A 103 24.28 -4.34 1.72
N GLU A 104 25.32 -4.28 0.90
CA GLU A 104 26.30 -5.35 0.67
C GLU A 104 26.98 -5.83 1.96
N LEU A 105 27.42 -4.90 2.82
CA LEU A 105 28.09 -5.24 4.08
C LEU A 105 27.20 -6.04 5.02
N ASN A 106 25.93 -5.64 5.18
CA ASN A 106 25.00 -6.34 6.06
C ASN A 106 24.60 -7.69 5.47
N ALA A 107 24.42 -7.77 4.15
CA ALA A 107 24.03 -9.00 3.48
C ALA A 107 25.14 -10.07 3.46
N ALA A 108 26.41 -9.66 3.52
CA ALA A 108 27.53 -10.57 3.70
C ALA A 108 27.44 -11.37 5.02
N HIS A 109 26.90 -10.76 6.08
CA HIS A 109 26.89 -11.28 7.45
C HIS A 109 25.51 -11.78 7.91
N CYS A 110 24.43 -11.30 7.30
CA CYS A 110 23.07 -11.64 7.65
C CYS A 110 22.27 -12.05 6.41
N ARG A 111 21.62 -13.21 6.49
CA ARG A 111 20.88 -13.79 5.36
C ARG A 111 19.43 -14.08 5.71
N PRO A 112 18.49 -13.87 4.77
CA PRO A 112 17.11 -14.28 4.96
C PRO A 112 17.05 -15.81 4.90
N GLU A 113 16.40 -16.44 5.89
CA GLU A 113 16.24 -17.89 5.94
C GLU A 113 14.88 -18.32 5.39
N LYS A 114 13.80 -17.70 5.91
CA LYS A 114 12.43 -18.08 5.58
C LYS A 114 11.46 -16.95 5.83
N ILE A 115 10.32 -17.02 5.16
CA ILE A 115 9.18 -16.13 5.37
C ILE A 115 7.98 -16.99 5.77
N GLU A 116 7.40 -16.73 6.93
CA GLU A 116 6.23 -17.43 7.47
C GLU A 116 5.24 -16.39 7.97
N GLU A 117 3.97 -16.45 7.55
CA GLU A 117 2.90 -15.55 8.03
C GLU A 117 3.29 -14.06 7.96
N LYS A 118 3.94 -13.64 6.86
CA LYS A 118 4.47 -12.26 6.66
C LYS A 118 5.59 -11.86 7.63
N VAL A 119 6.21 -12.82 8.31
CA VAL A 119 7.38 -12.64 9.16
C VAL A 119 8.62 -13.13 8.44
N LEU A 120 9.52 -12.20 8.11
CA LEU A 120 10.82 -12.54 7.53
C LEU A 120 11.81 -12.90 8.64
N THR A 121 12.30 -14.14 8.64
CA THR A 121 13.35 -14.59 9.56
C THR A 121 14.71 -14.39 8.92
N VAL A 122 15.60 -13.67 9.61
CA VAL A 122 16.96 -13.36 9.18
C VAL A 122 17.94 -13.90 10.19
N SER A 123 18.93 -14.64 9.71
CA SER A 123 19.99 -15.24 10.50
C SER A 123 21.29 -14.48 10.28
N CYS A 124 21.92 -14.07 11.38
CA CYS A 124 23.18 -13.35 11.39
C CYS A 124 24.29 -14.19 12.03
N ASP A 125 25.50 -14.04 11.52
CA ASP A 125 26.70 -14.71 12.01
C ASP A 125 27.22 -14.15 13.35
N ALA A 126 27.11 -12.84 13.59
CA ALA A 126 27.54 -12.17 14.81
C ALA A 126 26.41 -11.42 15.52
N SER A 127 26.52 -11.32 16.86
CA SER A 127 25.54 -10.60 17.69
C SER A 127 25.54 -9.09 17.44
N THR A 128 26.69 -8.53 17.05
CA THR A 128 26.83 -7.12 16.64
C THR A 128 26.05 -6.83 15.37
N TRP A 129 26.20 -7.67 14.34
CA TRP A 129 25.44 -7.55 13.09
C TRP A 129 23.95 -7.70 13.29
N ALA A 130 23.52 -8.68 14.11
CA ALA A 130 22.12 -8.83 14.48
C ALA A 130 21.58 -7.56 15.17
N THR A 131 22.38 -6.91 16.01
CA THR A 131 21.98 -5.67 16.69
C THR A 131 21.87 -4.50 15.71
N ASN A 132 22.81 -4.38 14.77
CA ASN A 132 22.75 -3.38 13.70
C ASN A 132 21.45 -3.51 12.89
N LEU A 133 21.14 -4.73 12.47
CA LEU A 133 19.94 -5.03 11.69
C LEU A 133 18.65 -4.73 12.46
N ARG A 134 18.62 -4.97 13.78
CA ARG A 134 17.49 -4.60 14.65
C ARG A 134 17.28 -3.10 14.71
N MET A 135 18.36 -2.31 14.78
CA MET A 135 18.26 -0.84 14.77
C MET A 135 17.68 -0.32 13.43
N MET A 136 17.99 -0.99 12.33
CA MET A 136 17.56 -0.62 10.98
C MET A 136 16.25 -1.30 10.54
N GLN A 137 15.62 -2.12 11.39
CA GLN A 137 14.45 -2.94 11.06
C GLN A 137 13.32 -2.15 10.39
N ARG A 138 12.99 -0.97 10.90
CA ARG A 138 11.93 -0.13 10.31
C ARG A 138 12.26 0.33 8.90
N GLN A 139 13.51 0.71 8.65
CA GLN A 139 13.96 1.16 7.33
C GLN A 139 13.93 0.01 6.32
N ILE A 140 14.32 -1.18 6.74
CA ILE A 140 14.27 -2.41 5.92
C ILE A 140 12.83 -2.72 5.51
N LEU A 141 11.90 -2.74 6.47
CA LEU A 141 10.48 -2.98 6.19
C LEU A 141 9.88 -1.93 5.26
N GLN A 142 10.22 -0.65 5.45
CA GLN A 142 9.80 0.42 4.55
C GLN A 142 10.33 0.25 3.13
N LYS A 143 11.60 -0.14 2.98
CA LYS A 143 12.22 -0.35 1.67
C LYS A 143 11.62 -1.55 0.94
N ILE A 144 11.35 -2.63 1.65
CA ILE A 144 10.65 -3.79 1.08
C ILE A 144 9.25 -3.38 0.61
N ALA A 145 8.50 -2.66 1.45
CA ALA A 145 7.15 -2.21 1.12
C ALA A 145 7.12 -1.23 -0.07
N SER A 146 8.17 -0.42 -0.26
CA SER A 146 8.25 0.51 -1.40
C SER A 146 8.49 -0.17 -2.75
N GLU A 147 9.16 -1.33 -2.75
CA GLU A 147 9.56 -2.02 -3.99
C GLU A 147 8.51 -3.05 -4.46
N ILE A 148 7.97 -3.84 -3.52
CA ILE A 148 7.07 -4.97 -3.84
C ILE A 148 5.61 -4.62 -3.56
N GLY A 149 5.38 -3.69 -2.63
CA GLY A 149 4.05 -3.28 -2.19
C GLY A 149 3.82 -3.50 -0.70
N PRO A 150 2.76 -2.87 -0.14
CA PRO A 150 2.38 -3.07 1.24
C PRO A 150 1.88 -4.51 1.46
N ASP A 151 2.04 -5.01 2.69
CA ASP A 151 1.43 -6.25 3.19
C ASP A 151 2.12 -7.59 2.84
N ILE A 152 3.25 -7.59 2.11
CA ILE A 152 4.06 -8.81 1.87
C ILE A 152 4.84 -9.24 3.13
N ILE A 153 5.48 -8.28 3.80
CA ILE A 153 6.16 -8.49 5.08
C ILE A 153 5.61 -7.50 6.11
N ALA A 154 5.13 -8.05 7.23
CA ALA A 154 4.65 -7.30 8.38
C ALA A 154 5.73 -7.17 9.46
N GLU A 155 6.55 -8.21 9.66
CA GLU A 155 7.51 -8.27 10.75
C GLU A 155 8.86 -8.84 10.31
N LEU A 156 9.94 -8.39 10.97
CA LEU A 156 11.29 -8.89 10.78
C LEU A 156 11.77 -9.56 12.07
N ARG A 157 12.07 -10.85 12.01
CA ARG A 157 12.61 -11.63 13.13
C ARG A 157 14.09 -11.89 12.92
N ILE A 158 14.93 -11.31 13.77
CA ILE A 158 16.39 -11.39 13.63
C ILE A 158 16.97 -12.36 14.67
N THR A 159 17.46 -13.50 14.19
CA THR A 159 18.20 -14.48 14.97
C THR A 159 19.70 -14.18 14.88
N GLY A 160 20.32 -14.00 16.05
CA GLY A 160 21.78 -13.92 16.15
C GLY A 160 22.38 -15.30 16.41
N PRO A 161 23.72 -15.42 16.42
CA PRO A 161 24.39 -16.65 16.80
C PRO A 161 23.95 -17.06 18.21
N LYS A 162 23.78 -18.38 18.43
CA LYS A 162 23.42 -18.91 19.75
C LYS A 162 24.50 -18.51 20.75
N GLN A 163 24.16 -17.62 21.68
CA GLN A 163 25.12 -17.12 22.66
C GLN A 163 25.61 -18.28 23.53
N HIS A 164 26.91 -18.56 23.47
CA HIS A 164 27.53 -19.52 24.38
C HIS A 164 27.64 -18.88 25.77
N ARG A 165 27.27 -19.63 26.81
CA ARG A 165 27.36 -19.15 28.19
C ARG A 165 28.75 -19.46 28.73
N ASN A 166 29.62 -18.46 28.83
CA ASN A 166 30.98 -18.59 29.40
C ASN A 166 31.00 -18.66 30.94
N TYR A 167 29.84 -18.80 31.56
CA TYR A 167 29.65 -18.76 33.01
C TYR A 167 29.14 -20.10 33.49
N GLN A 168 29.95 -21.15 33.32
CA GLN A 168 29.63 -22.51 33.73
C GLN A 168 30.87 -23.13 34.37
N GLY A 169 30.71 -23.60 35.61
CA GLY A 169 31.75 -24.32 36.34
C GLY A 169 31.73 -24.01 37.85
N PRO A 170 32.32 -24.88 38.69
CA PRO A 170 32.33 -24.72 40.15
C PRO A 170 33.06 -23.46 40.65
N ARG A 171 33.91 -22.86 39.80
CA ARG A 171 34.68 -21.64 40.09
C ARG A 171 33.98 -20.36 39.62
N TRP A 172 32.79 -20.45 39.02
CA TRP A 172 32.06 -19.28 38.61
C TRP A 172 31.38 -18.62 39.81
N VAL A 173 31.84 -17.42 40.17
CA VAL A 173 31.22 -16.57 41.19
C VAL A 173 30.33 -15.56 40.47
N LYS A 174 29.10 -15.37 40.99
CA LYS A 174 28.21 -14.30 40.52
C LYS A 174 28.96 -12.97 40.67
N ARG A 175 29.05 -12.16 39.61
CA ARG A 175 29.58 -10.78 39.75
C ARG A 175 28.76 -10.08 40.84
N GLN A 176 29.43 -9.68 41.92
CA GLN A 176 28.84 -8.80 42.93
C GLN A 176 28.43 -7.53 42.18
N GLY A 177 27.16 -7.13 42.28
CA GLY A 177 26.71 -5.85 41.72
C GLY A 177 27.60 -4.73 42.28
N SER A 178 27.85 -3.68 41.50
CA SER A 178 28.60 -2.55 42.02
C SER A 178 27.86 -1.98 43.24
N ASP A 179 28.54 -1.86 44.37
CA ASP A 179 28.06 -1.07 45.52
C ASP A 179 28.06 0.44 45.20
N ASP A 180 28.47 0.83 43.99
CA ASP A 180 28.48 2.22 43.56
C ASP A 180 27.08 2.69 43.19
N THR A 181 26.34 3.00 44.25
CA THR A 181 25.17 3.86 44.25
C THR A 181 25.68 5.30 44.43
N TYR A 182 26.20 5.91 43.38
CA TYR A 182 25.96 7.35 43.23
C TYR A 182 24.54 7.47 42.68
N GLY A 183 23.61 7.76 43.59
CA GLY A 183 22.28 8.27 43.26
C GLY A 183 22.33 9.71 42.78
#